data_AF-A0A4P9Z4T9-F1
#
_entry.id   AF-A0A4P9Z4T9-F1
#
_cell.length_a   1.000
_cell.length_b   1.000
_cell.length_c   1.000
_cell.angle_alpha   90.00
_cell.angle_beta   90.00
_cell.angle_gamma   90.00
#
_symmetry.space_group_name_H-M   'P 1'
#
loop_
_entity.id
_entity.type
_entity.pdbx_description
1 polymer ?
#
loop_
_entity_poly.entity_id
_entity_poly.type
_entity_poly.pdbx_seq_one_letter_code
_entity_poly.pdbx_strand_id
1 'polypeptide(L)'
;MPPFNAPRTKVQLKLAINRLKLLHAKKTAVNEQLRRDIAQLLEQNKEASARIRVEHIIREDYLLEGLEQVELYCELLAARFGLLEGIQPQLGCDPGIEEAVHAIIYAAGRIEGVKELMILRDLLAPRFGRDFIVAAAEDRNNIVNERLVARLNIGTPEAQLVDQYLMEIARSFKPCRV
;
A
#
# COMPACT_ATOMS: atom_id res chain seq x y z
N MET A 1 16.02 11.16 -22.26
CA MET A 1 15.30 10.09 -21.55
C MET A 1 14.94 9.03 -22.59
N PRO A 2 15.00 7.72 -22.25
CA PRO A 2 14.57 6.69 -23.18
C PRO A 2 13.08 6.85 -23.53
N PRO A 3 12.64 6.46 -24.74
CA PRO A 3 11.24 6.55 -25.13
C PRO A 3 10.36 5.64 -24.26
N PHE A 4 9.07 5.98 -24.14
CA PHE A 4 8.10 5.16 -23.43
C PHE A 4 8.04 3.75 -24.03
N ASN A 5 8.28 2.73 -23.20
CA ASN A 5 8.23 1.34 -23.60
C ASN A 5 6.94 0.69 -23.10
N ALA A 6 5.91 0.73 -23.94
CA ALA A 6 4.59 0.24 -23.60
C ALA A 6 4.54 -1.28 -23.31
N PRO A 7 5.15 -2.16 -24.14
CA PRO A 7 5.18 -3.59 -23.85
C PRO A 7 5.82 -3.92 -22.50
N ARG A 8 6.95 -3.26 -22.20
CA ARG A 8 7.65 -3.45 -20.92
C ARG A 8 6.82 -2.95 -19.74
N THR A 9 6.17 -1.79 -19.86
CA THR A 9 5.32 -1.23 -18.80
C THR A 9 4.13 -2.15 -18.51
N LYS A 10 3.49 -2.71 -19.54
CA LYS A 10 2.39 -3.67 -19.38
C LYS A 10 2.82 -4.95 -18.68
N VAL A 11 3.98 -5.50 -19.04
CA VAL A 11 4.55 -6.67 -18.34
C VAL A 11 4.87 -6.32 -16.90
N GLN A 12 5.45 -5.14 -16.66
CA GLN A 12 5.84 -4.69 -15.34
C GLN A 12 4.64 -4.51 -14.41
N LEU A 13 3.50 -4.01 -14.92
CA LEU A 13 2.24 -3.92 -14.15
C LEU A 13 1.78 -5.31 -13.68
N LYS A 14 1.82 -6.32 -14.56
CA LYS A 14 1.45 -7.70 -14.19
C LYS A 14 2.36 -8.29 -13.13
N LEU A 15 3.67 -8.02 -13.22
CA LEU A 15 4.63 -8.45 -12.20
C LEU A 15 4.38 -7.76 -10.86
N ALA A 16 4.06 -6.45 -10.87
CA ALA A 16 3.72 -5.70 -9.67
C ALA A 16 2.46 -6.27 -8.99
N ILE A 17 1.39 -6.53 -9.74
CA ILE A 17 0.15 -7.14 -9.23
C ILE A 17 0.46 -8.48 -8.53
N ASN A 18 1.19 -9.38 -9.19
CA ASN A 18 1.54 -10.67 -8.60
C ASN A 18 2.41 -10.51 -7.34
N ARG A 19 3.35 -9.57 -7.34
CA ARG A 19 4.21 -9.30 -6.18
C ARG A 19 3.41 -8.74 -5.00
N LEU A 20 2.48 -7.83 -5.25
CA LEU A 20 1.60 -7.23 -4.24
C LEU A 20 0.74 -8.31 -3.59
N LYS A 21 0.10 -9.18 -4.38
CA LYS A 21 -0.68 -10.34 -3.88
C LYS A 21 0.14 -11.25 -2.96
N LEU A 22 1.36 -11.58 -3.38
CA LEU A 22 2.26 -12.44 -2.59
C LEU A 22 2.71 -11.76 -1.29
N LEU A 23 3.03 -10.47 -1.35
CA LEU A 23 3.45 -9.70 -0.18
C LEU A 23 2.30 -9.55 0.81
N HIS A 24 1.10 -9.24 0.32
CA HIS A 24 -0.12 -9.15 1.10
C HIS A 24 -0.38 -10.47 1.84
N ALA A 25 -0.50 -11.59 1.11
CA ALA A 25 -0.72 -12.91 1.71
C ALA A 25 0.33 -13.29 2.77
N LYS A 26 1.61 -12.99 2.51
CA LYS A 26 2.69 -13.23 3.47
C LYS A 26 2.51 -12.38 4.74
N LYS A 27 2.26 -11.08 4.60
CA LYS A 27 2.09 -10.17 5.74
C LYS A 27 0.82 -10.50 6.55
N THR A 28 -0.28 -10.85 5.90
CA THR A 28 -1.51 -11.30 6.58
C THR A 28 -1.24 -12.52 7.47
N ALA A 29 -0.54 -13.53 6.96
CA ALA A 29 -0.21 -14.72 7.75
C ALA A 29 0.70 -14.40 8.95
N VAL A 30 1.67 -13.51 8.78
CA VAL A 30 2.55 -13.04 9.87
C VAL A 30 1.74 -12.26 10.91
N ASN A 31 0.87 -11.34 10.49
CA ASN A 31 0.00 -10.57 11.40
C ASN A 31 -0.93 -11.48 12.20
N GLU A 32 -1.50 -12.51 11.59
CA GLU A 32 -2.37 -13.45 12.31
C GLU A 32 -1.60 -14.18 13.43
N GLN A 33 -0.36 -14.61 13.16
CA GLN A 33 0.48 -15.22 14.18
C GLN A 33 0.83 -14.22 15.30
N LEU A 34 1.17 -12.97 14.95
CA LEU A 34 1.47 -11.93 15.95
C LEU A 34 0.26 -11.65 16.86
N ARG A 35 -0.98 -11.68 16.34
CA ARG A 35 -2.18 -11.52 17.16
C ARG A 35 -2.32 -12.65 18.19
N ARG A 36 -2.01 -13.89 17.82
CA ARG A 36 -1.99 -15.04 18.74
C ARG A 36 -0.93 -14.86 19.84
N ASP A 37 0.25 -14.38 19.47
CA ASP A 37 1.32 -14.10 20.43
C ASP A 37 0.92 -12.99 21.41
N ILE A 38 0.21 -11.95 20.94
CA ILE A 38 -0.33 -10.89 21.80
C ILE A 38 -1.36 -11.46 22.78
N ALA A 39 -2.27 -12.33 22.33
CA ALA A 39 -3.23 -12.98 23.21
C ALA A 39 -2.52 -13.75 24.35
N GLN A 40 -1.45 -14.49 24.04
CA GLN A 40 -0.65 -15.18 25.06
C GLN A 40 0.05 -14.21 26.03
N LEU A 41 0.53 -13.06 25.57
CA LEU A 41 1.12 -12.03 26.44
C LEU A 41 0.09 -11.45 27.40
N LEU A 42 -1.14 -11.24 26.94
CA LEU A 42 -2.25 -10.76 27.78
C LEU A 42 -2.63 -11.78 28.85
N GLU A 43 -2.63 -13.08 28.53
CA GLU A 43 -2.86 -14.14 29.54
C GLU A 43 -1.77 -14.18 30.62
N GLN A 44 -0.53 -13.83 30.25
CA GLN A 44 0.61 -13.75 31.16
C GLN A 44 0.69 -12.41 31.92
N ASN A 45 -0.31 -11.53 31.80
CA ASN A 45 -0.33 -10.17 32.37
C ASN A 45 0.87 -9.30 31.93
N LYS A 46 1.42 -9.54 30.73
CA LYS A 46 2.55 -8.77 30.15
C LYS A 46 2.03 -7.63 29.27
N GLU A 47 1.21 -6.74 29.84
CA GLU A 47 0.50 -5.70 29.08
C GLU A 47 1.42 -4.73 28.34
N ALA A 48 2.53 -4.31 28.97
CA ALA A 48 3.48 -3.40 28.33
C ALA A 48 4.07 -3.99 27.04
N SER A 49 4.41 -5.28 27.05
CA SER A 49 4.90 -5.97 25.86
C SER A 49 3.79 -6.18 24.81
N ALA A 50 2.56 -6.45 25.25
CA ALA A 50 1.41 -6.57 24.36
C ALA A 50 1.12 -5.24 23.63
N ARG A 51 1.17 -4.10 24.34
CA ARG A 51 1.01 -2.75 23.76
C ARG A 51 2.01 -2.47 22.65
N ILE A 52 3.31 -2.68 22.91
CA ILE A 52 4.35 -2.45 21.90
C ILE A 52 4.12 -3.31 20.66
N ARG A 53 3.74 -4.58 20.84
CA ARG A 53 3.46 -5.48 19.70
C ARG A 53 2.19 -5.10 18.95
N VAL A 54 1.15 -4.60 19.63
CA VAL A 54 -0.09 -4.21 18.96
C VAL A 54 0.10 -2.98 18.09
N GLU A 55 0.94 -2.02 18.50
CA GLU A 55 1.29 -0.85 17.67
C GLU A 55 1.95 -1.27 16.35
N HIS A 56 2.71 -2.36 16.35
CA HIS A 56 3.27 -2.93 15.13
C HIS A 56 2.17 -3.55 14.25
N ILE A 57 1.24 -4.32 14.83
CA ILE A 57 0.11 -4.91 14.09
C ILE A 57 -0.77 -3.83 13.46
N ILE A 58 -1.08 -2.76 14.20
CA ILE A 58 -1.87 -1.64 13.66
C ILE A 58 -1.18 -1.07 12.41
N ARG A 59 0.13 -0.80 12.48
CA ARG A 59 0.88 -0.30 11.32
C ARG A 59 0.87 -1.28 10.15
N GLU A 60 0.99 -2.57 10.42
CA GLU A 60 0.96 -3.60 9.39
C GLU A 60 -0.43 -3.77 8.76
N ASP A 61 -1.52 -3.65 9.51
CA ASP A 61 -2.88 -3.71 8.95
C ASP A 61 -3.15 -2.55 7.99
N TYR A 62 -2.77 -1.33 8.38
CA TYR A 62 -2.91 -0.18 7.49
C TYR A 62 -2.06 -0.34 6.22
N LEU A 63 -0.86 -0.92 6.35
CA LEU A 63 -0.03 -1.26 5.19
C LEU A 63 -0.70 -2.32 4.29
N LEU A 64 -1.36 -3.33 4.86
CA LEU A 64 -2.14 -4.32 4.10
C LEU A 64 -3.26 -3.65 3.30
N GLU A 65 -4.04 -2.75 3.93
CA GLU A 65 -5.05 -1.97 3.21
C GLU A 65 -4.44 -1.09 2.10
N GLY A 66 -3.27 -0.50 2.35
CA GLY A 66 -2.52 0.26 1.33
C GLY A 66 -2.05 -0.61 0.17
N LEU A 67 -1.60 -1.83 0.44
CA LEU A 67 -1.20 -2.81 -0.58
C LEU A 67 -2.38 -3.18 -1.49
N GLU A 68 -3.55 -3.45 -0.92
CA GLU A 68 -4.78 -3.76 -1.66
C GLU A 68 -5.20 -2.59 -2.58
N GLN A 69 -5.12 -1.35 -2.07
CA GLN A 69 -5.42 -0.17 -2.88
C GLN A 69 -4.45 -0.01 -4.06
N VAL A 70 -3.14 -0.17 -3.84
CA VAL A 70 -2.13 -0.07 -4.91
C VAL A 70 -2.28 -1.19 -5.93
N GLU A 71 -2.62 -2.39 -5.48
CA GLU A 71 -2.94 -3.52 -6.35
C GLU A 71 -4.10 -3.19 -7.29
N LEU A 72 -5.20 -2.66 -6.75
CA LEU A 72 -6.37 -2.27 -7.53
C LEU A 72 -6.02 -1.22 -8.60
N TYR A 73 -5.17 -0.24 -8.27
CA TYR A 73 -4.70 0.74 -9.25
C TYR A 73 -3.82 0.11 -10.34
N CYS A 74 -2.98 -0.86 -10.00
CA CYS A 74 -2.19 -1.59 -10.98
C CYS A 74 -3.08 -2.42 -11.92
N GLU A 75 -4.12 -3.07 -11.38
CA GLU A 75 -5.13 -3.80 -12.16
C GLU A 75 -5.93 -2.87 -13.07
N LEU A 76 -6.35 -1.70 -12.58
CA LEU A 76 -7.03 -0.67 -13.35
C LEU A 76 -6.18 -0.21 -14.55
N LEU A 77 -4.91 0.13 -14.32
CA LEU A 77 -3.99 0.53 -15.40
C LEU A 77 -3.73 -0.60 -16.38
N ALA A 78 -3.60 -1.85 -15.91
CA ALA A 78 -3.40 -3.00 -16.78
C ALA A 78 -4.64 -3.27 -17.66
N ALA A 79 -5.85 -3.12 -17.10
CA ALA A 79 -7.11 -3.30 -17.81
C ALA A 79 -7.36 -2.20 -18.84
N ARG A 80 -7.00 -0.95 -18.51
CA ARG A 80 -7.18 0.24 -19.35
C ARG A 80 -5.89 0.72 -20.01
N PHE A 81 -4.97 -0.20 -20.29
CA PHE A 81 -3.63 0.14 -20.77
C PHE A 81 -3.62 0.92 -22.09
N GLY A 82 -4.63 0.71 -22.95
CA GLY A 82 -4.78 1.47 -24.19
C GLY A 82 -4.97 2.98 -23.98
N LEU A 83 -5.58 3.40 -22.85
CA LEU A 83 -5.68 4.81 -22.50
C LEU A 83 -4.31 5.39 -22.13
N LEU A 84 -3.53 4.63 -21.36
CA LEU A 84 -2.15 5.01 -20.99
C LEU A 84 -1.25 5.15 -22.24
N GLU A 85 -1.34 4.19 -23.17
CA GLU A 85 -0.67 4.21 -24.48
C GLU A 85 -1.17 5.33 -25.41
N GLY A 86 -2.40 5.80 -25.19
CA GLY A 86 -3.03 6.87 -25.97
C GLY A 86 -2.76 8.29 -25.46
N ILE A 87 -2.30 8.48 -24.21
CA ILE A 87 -1.98 9.81 -23.64
C ILE A 87 -1.12 10.65 -24.60
N GLN A 88 -1.65 11.78 -25.04
CA GLN A 88 -0.91 12.76 -25.80
C GLN A 88 -0.81 14.04 -24.97
N PRO A 89 0.31 14.79 -25.04
CA PRO A 89 0.48 16.02 -24.27
C PRO A 89 -0.67 17.04 -24.45
N GLN A 90 -1.31 17.04 -25.62
CA GLN A 90 -2.42 17.93 -25.97
C GLN A 90 -3.83 17.39 -25.68
N LEU A 91 -4.00 16.10 -25.36
CA LEU A 91 -5.32 15.47 -25.25
C LEU A 91 -5.79 15.24 -23.80
N GLY A 92 -4.94 15.59 -22.82
CA GLY A 92 -5.21 15.35 -21.40
C GLY A 92 -5.09 13.87 -21.01
N CYS A 93 -5.04 13.60 -19.71
CA CYS A 93 -5.07 12.26 -19.15
C CYS A 93 -6.49 11.97 -18.61
N ASP A 94 -6.95 10.73 -18.75
CA ASP A 94 -8.16 10.32 -18.04
C ASP A 94 -7.91 10.44 -16.52
N PRO A 95 -8.80 11.09 -15.75
CA PRO A 95 -8.57 11.33 -14.33
C PRO A 95 -8.33 10.06 -13.51
N GLY A 96 -8.99 8.95 -13.87
CA GLY A 96 -8.81 7.67 -13.19
C GLY A 96 -7.46 7.02 -13.50
N ILE A 97 -6.93 7.23 -14.72
CA ILE A 97 -5.57 6.81 -15.08
C ILE A 97 -4.54 7.67 -14.34
N GLU A 98 -4.76 8.98 -14.28
CA GLU A 98 -3.87 9.91 -13.62
C GLU A 98 -3.77 9.62 -12.10
N GLU A 99 -4.93 9.43 -11.44
CA GLU A 99 -4.99 9.06 -10.03
C GLU A 99 -4.27 7.73 -9.75
N ALA A 100 -4.49 6.71 -10.59
CA ALA A 100 -3.82 5.42 -10.46
C ALA A 100 -2.30 5.52 -10.63
N VAL A 101 -1.83 6.37 -11.55
CA VAL A 101 -0.41 6.64 -11.75
C VAL A 101 0.18 7.38 -10.54
N HIS A 102 -0.50 8.41 -10.02
CA HIS A 102 -0.08 9.12 -8.80
C HIS A 102 0.09 8.14 -7.63
N ALA A 103 -0.91 7.29 -7.40
CA ALA A 103 -0.89 6.28 -6.35
C ALA A 103 0.31 5.32 -6.46
N ILE A 104 0.58 4.79 -7.66
CA ILE A 104 1.69 3.86 -7.89
C ILE A 104 3.05 4.53 -7.66
N ILE A 105 3.22 5.78 -8.12
CA ILE A 105 4.46 6.53 -7.93
C ILE A 105 4.69 6.83 -6.45
N TYR A 106 3.65 7.28 -5.74
CA TYR A 106 3.71 7.57 -4.31
C TYR A 106 4.06 6.32 -3.49
N ALA A 107 3.45 5.18 -3.84
CA ALA A 107 3.67 3.90 -3.18
C ALA A 107 5.08 3.33 -3.42
N ALA A 108 5.68 3.59 -4.59
CA ALA A 108 6.98 3.03 -4.96
C ALA A 108 8.10 3.34 -3.95
N GLY A 109 8.07 4.51 -3.31
CA GLY A 109 9.05 4.92 -2.30
C GLY A 109 8.72 4.49 -0.87
N ARG A 110 7.55 3.90 -0.62
CA ARG A 110 7.02 3.62 0.73
C ARG A 110 6.79 2.13 0.98
N ILE A 111 6.49 1.37 -0.07
CA ILE A 111 6.26 -0.06 0.03
C ILE A 111 7.56 -0.82 -0.22
N GLU A 112 8.10 -1.42 0.84
CA GLU A 112 9.26 -2.29 0.75
C GLU A 112 8.90 -3.68 0.17
N GLY A 113 9.85 -4.31 -0.51
CA GLY A 113 9.68 -5.66 -1.06
C GLY A 113 8.98 -5.74 -2.42
N VAL A 114 8.61 -4.60 -3.02
CA VAL A 114 7.98 -4.50 -4.34
C VAL A 114 8.80 -3.60 -5.26
N LYS A 115 9.97 -4.09 -5.70
CA LYS A 115 10.86 -3.36 -6.63
C LYS A 115 10.18 -3.00 -7.94
N GLU A 116 9.13 -3.74 -8.29
CA GLU A 116 8.37 -3.57 -9.51
C GLU A 116 7.70 -2.19 -9.60
N LEU A 117 7.29 -1.60 -8.46
CA LEU A 117 6.72 -0.25 -8.40
C LEU A 117 7.76 0.84 -8.73
N MET A 118 8.99 0.68 -8.23
CA MET A 118 10.09 1.59 -8.57
C MET A 118 10.42 1.55 -10.06
N ILE A 119 10.40 0.36 -10.66
CA ILE A 119 10.59 0.21 -12.10
C ILE A 119 9.43 0.87 -12.88
N LEU A 120 8.17 0.72 -12.41
CA LEU A 120 7.01 1.40 -13.02
C LEU A 120 7.16 2.92 -12.99
N ARG A 121 7.57 3.49 -11.85
CA ARG A 121 7.84 4.93 -11.73
C ARG A 121 8.80 5.42 -12.82
N ASP A 122 9.90 4.69 -13.02
CA ASP A 122 10.91 5.08 -14.01
C ASP A 122 10.43 4.86 -15.46
N LEU A 123 9.60 3.85 -15.69
CA LEU A 123 8.98 3.58 -17.01
C LEU A 123 7.88 4.58 -17.38
N LEU A 124 7.21 5.19 -16.39
CA LEU A 124 6.17 6.20 -16.58
C LEU A 124 6.76 7.61 -16.76
N ALA A 125 7.99 7.86 -16.30
CA ALA A 125 8.64 9.16 -16.40
C ALA A 125 8.74 9.74 -17.82
N PRO A 126 9.04 8.97 -18.89
CA PRO A 126 9.04 9.49 -20.25
C PRO A 126 7.66 9.93 -20.76
N ARG A 127 6.58 9.45 -20.11
CA ARG A 127 5.21 9.69 -20.54
C ARG A 127 4.58 10.91 -19.86
N PHE A 128 4.80 11.05 -18.57
CA PHE A 128 4.21 12.13 -17.77
C PHE A 128 5.18 13.29 -17.49
N GLY A 129 6.48 13.09 -17.74
CA GLY A 129 7.51 14.07 -17.42
C GLY A 129 8.01 13.95 -15.98
N ARG A 130 9.21 14.50 -15.73
CA ARG A 130 9.88 14.37 -14.43
C ARG A 130 9.15 15.09 -13.31
N ASP A 131 8.65 16.29 -13.58
CA ASP A 131 7.98 17.12 -12.56
C ASP A 131 6.72 16.44 -12.04
N PHE A 132 5.99 15.75 -12.93
CA PHE A 132 4.85 14.92 -12.56
C PHE A 132 5.25 13.78 -11.62
N ILE A 133 6.33 13.05 -11.94
CA ILE A 133 6.83 11.95 -11.09
C ILE A 133 7.23 12.48 -9.71
N VAL A 134 7.95 13.61 -9.66
CA VAL A 134 8.40 14.21 -8.39
C VAL A 134 7.22 14.71 -7.58
N ALA A 135 6.27 15.40 -8.22
CA ALA A 135 5.06 15.88 -7.56
C ALA A 135 4.28 14.71 -6.93
N ALA A 136 4.10 13.61 -7.67
CA ALA A 136 3.38 12.44 -7.17
C ALA A 136 4.14 11.71 -6.05
N ALA A 137 5.47 11.59 -6.15
CA ALA A 137 6.27 10.92 -5.13
C ALA A 137 6.25 11.64 -3.77
N GLU A 138 6.25 12.98 -3.83
CA GLU A 138 6.22 13.88 -2.67
C GLU A 138 4.81 14.30 -2.25
N ASP A 139 3.77 13.87 -2.99
CA ASP A 139 2.38 14.29 -2.80
C ASP A 139 2.20 15.82 -2.76
N ARG A 140 2.82 16.52 -3.71
CA ARG A 140 2.71 17.97 -3.82
C ARG A 140 1.29 18.35 -4.20
N ASN A 141 0.68 19.28 -3.44
CA ASN A 141 -0.69 19.76 -3.64
C ASN A 141 -1.78 18.68 -3.42
N ASN A 142 -1.51 17.63 -2.63
CA ASN A 142 -2.47 16.56 -2.31
C ASN A 142 -3.06 15.90 -3.58
N ILE A 143 -2.18 15.63 -4.57
CA ILE A 143 -2.58 15.01 -5.84
C ILE A 143 -2.77 13.51 -5.72
N VAL A 144 -2.27 12.90 -4.64
CA VAL A 144 -2.47 11.49 -4.33
C VAL A 144 -3.75 11.34 -3.50
N ASN A 145 -4.47 10.24 -3.73
CA ASN A 145 -5.67 9.92 -2.96
C ASN A 145 -5.38 9.94 -1.44
N GLU A 146 -6.10 10.79 -0.70
CA GLU A 146 -5.90 11.00 0.74
C GLU A 146 -6.00 9.70 1.56
N ARG A 147 -6.87 8.76 1.14
CA ARG A 147 -7.01 7.48 1.82
C ARG A 147 -5.74 6.64 1.70
N LEU A 148 -5.13 6.62 0.51
CA LEU A 148 -3.88 5.90 0.29
C LEU A 148 -2.74 6.52 1.10
N VAL A 149 -2.65 7.85 1.13
CA VAL A 149 -1.67 8.59 1.93
C VAL A 149 -1.80 8.22 3.40
N ALA A 150 -3.03 8.23 3.95
CA ALA A 150 -3.30 7.85 5.33
C ALA A 150 -2.96 6.38 5.64
N ARG A 151 -3.01 5.47 4.66
CA ARG A 151 -2.63 4.06 4.82
C ARG A 151 -1.13 3.81 4.69
N LEU A 152 -0.41 4.56 3.86
CA LEU A 152 1.03 4.35 3.63
C LEU A 152 1.93 5.23 4.50
N ASN A 153 1.39 6.27 5.13
CA ASN A 153 2.11 7.17 6.03
C ASN A 153 1.52 7.13 7.44
N ILE A 154 1.68 5.99 8.10
CA ILE A 154 1.13 5.78 9.45
C ILE A 154 2.15 6.31 10.46
N GLY A 155 1.75 7.34 11.20
CA GLY A 155 2.50 7.83 12.36
C GLY A 155 2.35 6.90 13.57
N THR A 156 2.65 7.42 14.75
CA THR A 156 2.37 6.72 16.00
C THR A 156 0.87 6.54 16.17
N PRO A 157 0.35 5.31 16.33
CA PRO A 157 -1.08 5.09 16.54
C PRO A 157 -1.53 5.72 17.88
N GLU A 158 -2.75 6.22 17.92
CA GLU A 158 -3.32 6.80 19.13
C GLU A 158 -3.52 5.73 20.22
N ALA A 159 -3.33 6.12 21.48
CA ALA A 159 -3.48 5.21 22.62
C ALA A 159 -4.87 4.55 22.68
N GLN A 160 -5.91 5.27 22.26
CA GLN A 160 -7.27 4.75 22.19
C GLN A 160 -7.40 3.60 21.17
N LEU A 161 -6.76 3.74 20.00
CA LEU A 161 -6.76 2.69 18.98
C LEU A 161 -5.99 1.45 19.45
N VAL A 162 -4.87 1.66 20.14
CA VAL A 162 -4.10 0.59 20.80
C VAL A 162 -4.96 -0.19 21.80
N ASP A 163 -5.70 0.52 22.66
CA ASP A 163 -6.58 -0.10 23.65
C ASP A 163 -7.72 -0.89 22.99
N GLN A 164 -8.34 -0.34 21.94
CA GLN A 164 -9.38 -1.02 21.17
C GLN A 164 -8.86 -2.33 20.56
N TYR A 165 -7.69 -2.28 19.91
CA TYR A 165 -7.06 -3.46 19.33
C TYR A 165 -6.75 -4.55 20.37
N LEU A 166 -6.20 -4.16 21.53
CA LEU A 166 -5.94 -5.11 22.61
C LEU A 166 -7.23 -5.76 23.13
N MET A 167 -8.31 -4.98 23.27
CA MET A 167 -9.60 -5.48 23.70
C MET A 167 -10.19 -6.47 22.68
N GLU A 168 -10.10 -6.17 21.39
CA GLU A 168 -10.57 -7.04 20.31
C GLU A 168 -9.78 -8.35 20.22
N ILE A 169 -8.45 -8.29 20.37
CA ILE A 169 -7.60 -9.49 20.42
C ILE A 169 -7.95 -10.32 21.67
N ALA A 170 -8.08 -9.69 22.84
CA ALA A 170 -8.46 -10.40 24.06
C ALA A 170 -9.84 -11.09 23.93
N ARG A 171 -10.81 -10.46 23.25
CA ARG A 171 -12.13 -11.05 22.99
C ARG A 171 -12.09 -12.20 21.99
N SER A 172 -11.31 -12.06 20.93
CA SER A 172 -11.20 -13.09 19.87
C SER A 172 -10.57 -14.39 20.36
N PHE A 173 -9.68 -14.31 21.38
CA PHE A 173 -8.91 -15.46 21.85
C PHE A 173 -9.32 -15.98 23.25
N LYS A 174 -10.14 -15.26 24.02
CA LYS A 174 -10.75 -15.82 25.23
C LYS A 174 -12.05 -16.55 24.86
N PRO A 175 -12.15 -17.89 25.03
CA PRO A 175 -13.47 -18.51 25.04
C PRO A 175 -14.25 -17.93 26.21
N CYS A 176 -15.52 -17.57 25.99
CA CYS A 176 -16.45 -17.26 27.08
C CYS A 176 -16.33 -18.37 28.12
N ARG A 177 -15.74 -18.08 29.28
CA ARG A 177 -15.84 -18.95 30.45
C ARG A 177 -17.28 -18.81 30.92
N VAL A 178 -18.13 -19.74 30.48
CA VAL A 178 -19.43 -20.04 31.09
C VAL A 178 -19.19 -20.67 32.45
#